data_AF-A0A6C0B3X3-F1
#
_entry.id   AF-A0A6C0B3X3-F1
#
_cell.length_a   1.000
_cell.length_b   1.000
_cell.length_c   1.000
_cell.angle_alpha   90.00
_cell.angle_beta   90.00
_cell.angle_gamma   90.00
#
_symmetry.space_group_name_H-M   'P 1'
#
loop_
_entity.id
_entity.type
_entity.pdbx_description
1 polymer ?
#
loop_
_entity_poly.entity_id
_entity_poly.type
_entity_poly.pdbx_seq_one_letter_code
_entity_poly.pdbx_strand_id
1 'polypeptide(L)'
;MEAVNRELSKLTNAIDLGEVLKRAVKYLVEGLAVGIAAYFIPSKKMNIEEVLMIAVTAAAVFALLDMYSPSIGASMRQGAGFGLGANLVGFPKLG
;
A
#
# COMPACT_ATOMS: atom_id res chain seq x y z
N MET A 1 -16.82 5.34 -35.86
CA MET A 1 -15.58 4.54 -35.67
C MET A 1 -14.52 5.27 -34.83
N GLU A 2 -14.48 6.61 -34.80
CA GLU A 2 -13.50 7.37 -34.01
C GLU A 2 -13.72 7.32 -32.49
N ALA A 3 -14.97 7.27 -32.03
CA ALA A 3 -15.31 7.13 -30.60
C ALA A 3 -14.81 5.80 -30.00
N VAL A 4 -14.90 4.71 -30.76
CA VAL A 4 -14.42 3.38 -30.36
C VAL A 4 -12.88 3.36 -30.26
N ASN A 5 -12.18 4.01 -31.21
CA ASN A 5 -10.72 4.13 -31.15
C ASN A 5 -10.24 5.02 -29.99
N ARG A 6 -11.01 6.04 -29.60
CA ARG A 6 -10.71 6.84 -28.39
C ARG A 6 -10.88 6.04 -27.10
N GLU A 7 -11.97 5.28 -26.99
CA GLU A 7 -12.21 4.38 -25.84
C GLU A 7 -11.09 3.32 -25.74
N LEU A 8 -10.70 2.71 -26.86
CA LEU A 8 -9.57 1.78 -26.92
C LEU A 8 -8.25 2.44 -26.49
N SER A 9 -7.96 3.66 -26.95
CA SER A 9 -6.74 4.40 -26.53
C SER A 9 -6.75 4.80 -25.05
N LYS A 10 -7.93 5.08 -24.48
CA LYS A 10 -8.09 5.37 -23.04
C LYS A 10 -7.92 4.11 -22.20
N LEU A 11 -8.42 2.95 -22.65
CA LEU A 11 -8.19 1.67 -21.99
C LEU A 11 -6.71 1.27 -22.04
N THR A 12 -6.01 1.53 -23.14
CA THR A 12 -4.56 1.31 -23.23
C THR A 12 -3.77 2.27 -22.33
N ASN A 13 -4.18 3.53 -22.21
CA ASN A 13 -3.56 4.47 -21.25
C ASN A 13 -3.94 4.20 -19.79
N ALA A 14 -5.09 3.58 -19.53
CA ALA A 14 -5.50 3.18 -18.18
C ALA A 14 -4.61 2.05 -17.63
N ILE A 15 -3.95 1.29 -18.51
CA ILE A 15 -2.86 0.38 -18.16
C ILE A 15 -1.55 1.04 -18.57
N ASP A 16 -1.18 2.11 -17.86
CA ASP A 16 0.13 2.71 -18.00
C ASP A 16 1.19 1.73 -17.47
N LEU A 17 1.76 0.94 -18.40
CA LEU A 17 2.82 -0.03 -18.10
C LEU A 17 4.02 0.63 -17.40
N GLY A 18 4.28 1.91 -17.66
CA GLY A 18 5.33 2.67 -16.99
C GLY A 18 5.01 2.91 -15.52
N GLU A 19 3.75 3.24 -15.21
CA GLU A 19 3.30 3.38 -13.83
C GLU A 19 3.31 2.03 -13.08
N VAL A 20 2.84 0.96 -13.73
CA VAL A 20 2.87 -0.40 -13.15
C VAL A 20 4.31 -0.83 -12.85
N LEU A 21 5.24 -0.61 -13.78
CA LEU A 21 6.65 -0.94 -13.57
C LEU A 21 7.25 -0.12 -12.44
N LYS A 22 6.97 1.19 -12.37
CA LYS A 22 7.45 2.05 -11.29
C LYS A 22 6.96 1.58 -9.92
N ARG A 23 5.69 1.18 -9.83
CA ARG A 23 5.10 0.58 -8.61
C ARG A 23 5.73 -0.76 -8.26
N ALA A 24 5.92 -1.64 -9.26
CA ALA A 24 6.56 -2.94 -9.05
C ALA A 24 8.00 -2.81 -8.51
N VAL A 25 8.81 -1.92 -9.09
CA VAL A 25 10.17 -1.64 -8.60
C VAL A 25 10.14 -1.09 -7.18
N LYS A 26 9.22 -0.16 -6.88
CA LYS A 26 9.04 0.38 -5.53
C LYS A 26 8.80 -0.73 -4.50
N TYR A 27 7.83 -1.60 -4.73
CA TYR A 27 7.45 -2.66 -3.77
C TYR A 27 8.55 -3.72 -3.61
N LEU A 28 9.31 -4.00 -4.66
CA LEU A 28 10.48 -4.89 -4.57
C LEU A 28 11.56 -4.29 -3.68
N VAL A 29 11.86 -3.00 -3.82
CA VAL A 29 12.85 -2.31 -2.97
C VAL A 29 12.40 -2.29 -1.50
N GLU A 30 11.12 -2.02 -1.24
CA GLU A 30 10.55 -2.04 0.11
C GLU A 30 10.59 -3.44 0.73
N GLY A 31 10.21 -4.48 -0.02
CA GLY A 31 10.29 -5.87 0.43
C GLY A 31 11.72 -6.33 0.69
N LEU A 32 12.69 -5.93 -0.14
CA LEU A 32 14.10 -6.22 0.09
C LEU A 32 14.62 -5.55 1.36
N ALA A 33 14.21 -4.31 1.66
CA ALA A 33 14.57 -3.64 2.90
C ALA A 33 14.09 -4.43 4.14
N VAL A 34 12.87 -4.99 4.09
CA VAL A 34 12.34 -5.86 5.15
C VAL A 34 13.13 -7.18 5.23
N GLY A 35 13.50 -7.78 4.10
CA GLY A 35 14.38 -8.96 4.07
C GLY A 35 15.74 -8.70 4.71
N ILE A 36 16.37 -7.56 4.43
CA ILE A 36 17.63 -7.15 5.06
C ILE A 36 17.44 -7.03 6.57
N ALA A 37 16.35 -6.39 7.03
CA ALA A 37 16.04 -6.32 8.46
C ALA A 37 15.87 -7.72 9.08
N ALA A 38 15.15 -8.63 8.41
CA ALA A 38 14.97 -10.01 8.85
C ALA A 38 16.29 -10.80 8.90
N TYR A 39 17.29 -10.44 8.10
CA TYR A 39 18.61 -11.06 8.18
C TYR A 39 19.46 -10.53 9.35
N PHE A 40 19.40 -9.24 9.64
CA PHE A 40 20.30 -8.59 10.61
C PHE A 40 19.75 -8.51 12.04
N ILE A 41 18.44 -8.46 12.24
CA ILE A 41 17.81 -8.31 13.56
C ILE A 41 17.91 -9.59 14.43
N PRO A 42 17.72 -10.80 13.89
CA PRO A 42 17.64 -11.99 14.75
C PRO A 42 19.00 -12.39 15.34
N SER A 43 19.00 -12.75 16.62
CA SER A 43 20.19 -13.29 17.30
C SER A 43 20.61 -14.68 16.78
N LYS A 44 19.72 -15.39 16.08
CA LYS A 44 19.98 -16.70 15.46
C LYS A 44 19.99 -16.54 13.94
N LYS A 45 21.00 -17.12 13.29
CA LYS A 45 21.10 -17.11 11.82
C LYS A 45 19.86 -17.76 11.21
N MET A 46 19.13 -16.96 10.42
CA MET A 46 18.05 -17.45 9.57
C MET A 46 18.58 -18.00 8.26
N ASN A 47 17.84 -18.93 7.66
CA ASN A 47 18.18 -19.44 6.34
C ASN A 47 17.89 -18.37 5.28
N ILE A 48 18.72 -18.31 4.23
CA ILE A 48 18.53 -17.35 3.14
C ILE A 48 17.17 -17.54 2.46
N GLU A 49 16.69 -18.78 2.37
CA GLU A 49 15.36 -19.11 1.84
C GLU A 49 14.22 -18.48 2.66
N GLU A 50 14.33 -18.45 4.00
CA GLU A 50 13.34 -17.83 4.88
C GLU A 50 13.34 -16.31 4.71
N VAL A 51 14.52 -15.71 4.62
CA VAL A 51 14.69 -14.27 4.39
C VAL A 51 14.10 -13.86 3.04
N LEU A 52 14.34 -14.65 1.99
CA LEU A 52 13.77 -14.41 0.67
C LEU A 52 12.24 -14.55 0.67
N MET A 53 11.70 -15.55 1.37
CA MET A 53 10.24 -15.65 1.55
C MET A 53 9.66 -14.42 2.23
N ILE A 54 10.28 -13.95 3.33
CA ILE A 54 9.84 -12.74 4.02
C ILE A 54 9.86 -11.53 3.08
N ALA A 55 10.94 -11.35 2.31
CA ALA A 55 11.07 -10.22 1.39
C ALA A 55 9.96 -10.21 0.33
N VAL A 56 9.66 -11.37 -0.27
CA VAL A 56 8.61 -11.50 -1.30
C VAL A 56 7.22 -11.31 -0.70
N THR A 57 6.94 -11.90 0.46
CA THR A 57 5.66 -11.70 1.14
C THR A 57 5.46 -10.24 1.54
N ALA A 58 6.50 -9.58 2.05
CA ALA A 58 6.46 -8.17 2.40
C ALA A 58 6.20 -7.27 1.17
N ALA A 59 6.88 -7.54 0.04
CA ALA A 59 6.64 -6.82 -1.20
C ALA A 59 5.17 -6.96 -1.66
N ALA A 60 4.59 -8.15 -1.56
CA ALA A 60 3.19 -8.39 -1.89
C ALA A 60 2.24 -7.65 -0.93
N VAL A 61 2.52 -7.65 0.37
CA VAL A 61 1.71 -6.91 1.37
C VAL A 61 1.78 -5.41 1.14
N PHE A 62 2.96 -4.84 0.89
CA PHE A 62 3.10 -3.41 0.58
C PHE A 62 2.40 -3.02 -0.72
N ALA A 63 2.46 -3.87 -1.74
CA ALA A 63 1.71 -3.66 -2.98
C ALA A 63 0.19 -3.57 -2.71
N LEU A 64 -0.35 -4.44 -1.83
CA LEU A 64 -1.75 -4.39 -1.43
C LEU A 64 -2.06 -3.12 -0.62
N LEU A 65 -1.23 -2.78 0.37
CA LEU A 65 -1.43 -1.59 1.18
C LEU A 65 -1.44 -0.32 0.33
N ASP A 66 -0.55 -0.20 -0.65
CA ASP A 66 -0.52 0.96 -1.54
C ASP A 66 -1.74 1.03 -2.49
N MET A 67 -2.27 -0.12 -2.90
CA MET A 67 -3.49 -0.19 -3.70
C MET A 67 -4.73 0.23 -2.88
N TYR A 68 -4.81 -0.15 -1.61
CA TYR A 68 -5.96 0.12 -0.73
C TYR A 68 -5.82 1.39 0.14
N SER A 69 -4.64 2.00 0.19
CA SER A 69 -4.39 3.25 0.92
C SER A 69 -5.39 4.36 0.58
N PRO A 70 -5.78 4.59 -0.70
CA PRO A 70 -6.79 5.60 -1.04
C PRO A 70 -8.16 5.34 -0.42
N SER A 71 -8.62 4.08 -0.41
CA SER A 71 -9.93 3.72 0.15
C SER A 71 -9.96 3.76 1.68
N ILE A 72 -8.83 3.49 2.34
CA ILE A 72 -8.72 3.52 3.80
C ILE A 72 -8.54 4.96 4.32
N GLY A 73 -7.84 5.81 3.58
CA GLY A 73 -7.51 7.17 4.00
C GLY A 73 -8.72 8.09 4.17
N ALA A 74 -9.75 7.97 3.32
CA ALA A 74 -10.94 8.81 3.39
C ALA A 74 -11.75 8.56 4.69
N SER A 75 -12.05 7.29 4.98
CA SER A 75 -12.79 6.89 6.17
C SER A 75 -12.02 7.17 7.47
N MET A 76 -10.69 6.97 7.46
CA MET A 76 -9.84 7.28 8.61
C MET A 76 -9.85 8.77 8.96
N ARG A 77 -9.76 9.66 7.95
CA ARG A 77 -9.83 11.11 8.16
C ARG A 77 -11.20 11.55 8.68
N GLN A 78 -12.28 10.97 8.17
CA GLN A 78 -13.64 11.25 8.65
C GLN A 78 -13.83 10.77 10.10
N GLY A 79 -13.41 9.56 10.43
CA GLY A 79 -13.49 9.01 11.79
C GLY A 79 -12.63 9.80 12.79
N ALA A 80 -11.38 10.12 12.43
CA ALA A 80 -10.49 10.92 13.27
C ALA A 80 -10.98 12.38 13.40
N GLY A 81 -11.45 12.99 12.32
CA GLY A 81 -12.01 14.34 12.33
C GLY A 81 -13.29 14.44 13.16
N PHE A 82 -14.17 13.45 13.05
CA PHE A 82 -15.34 13.32 13.93
C PHE A 82 -14.92 13.11 15.39
N GLY A 83 -14.00 12.18 15.67
CA GLY A 83 -13.54 11.91 17.04
C GLY A 83 -12.91 13.12 17.71
N LEU A 84 -12.06 13.85 16.99
CA LEU A 84 -11.45 15.10 17.48
C LEU A 84 -12.51 16.19 17.67
N GLY A 85 -13.38 16.41 16.67
CA GLY A 85 -14.45 17.41 16.75
C GLY A 85 -15.47 17.13 17.85
N ALA A 86 -15.84 15.86 18.02
CA ALA A 86 -16.71 15.38 19.08
C ALA A 86 -16.11 15.65 20.47
N ASN A 87 -14.83 15.33 20.66
CA ASN A 87 -14.14 15.60 21.92
C ASN A 87 -14.09 17.10 22.24
N LEU A 88 -13.84 17.95 21.24
CA LEU A 88 -13.82 19.41 21.41
C LEU A 88 -15.16 20.01 21.85
N VAL A 89 -16.28 19.43 21.44
CA VAL A 89 -17.62 19.91 21.80
C VAL A 89 -18.25 19.15 22.98
N GLY A 90 -17.50 18.24 23.61
CA GLY A 90 -18.00 17.41 24.71
C GLY A 90 -19.04 16.37 24.29
N PHE A 91 -18.99 15.91 23.04
CA PHE A 91 -19.80 14.82 22.51
C PHE A 91 -19.04 13.48 22.60
N PRO A 92 -19.71 12.36 22.93
CA PRO A 92 -21.07 12.27 23.43
C PRO A 92 -21.10 12.70 24.91
N LYS A 93 -22.13 13.48 25.29
CA LYS A 93 -22.42 13.68 26.71
C LYS A 93 -22.87 12.34 27.27
N LEU A 94 -21.94 11.60 27.88
CA LEU A 94 -22.29 10.48 28.76
C LEU A 94 -22.99 11.12 29.96
N GLY A 95 -24.33 11.07 29.92
CA GLY A 95 -25.17 11.36 31.08
C GLY A 95 -25.05 10.24 32.11
#